data_AF-V5V384-F1
#
_entry.id   AF-V5V384-F1
#
_cell.length_a   1.000
_cell.length_b   1.000
_cell.length_c   1.000
_cell.angle_alpha   90.00
_cell.angle_beta   90.00
_cell.angle_gamma   90.00
#
_symmetry.space_group_name_H-M   'P 1'
#
loop_
_entity.id
_entity.type
_entity.pdbx_description
1 polymer ?
#
loop_
_entity_poly.entity_id
_entity_poly.type
_entity_poly.pdbx_seq_one_letter_code
_entity_poly.pdbx_strand_id
1 'polypeptide(L)'
;MVEMTSRWVKVVNGELLIDAYLAEPVAAGRYPAVIVFQEIFGVNAHIRDVTERIAREGYVAIAPALYQRFAPGFETGYTAADIDLGRQYKNQTKAEELLSDTQATIAYLRGLEKVDRDAIGTIGFCFGGHVAYLVAQLPDIKATASFYGAGITTMTPGGGLPTIEITPKIRGTLYAFFGDRDQSIPMEQVKQIETALRHHGIRHHIFIYPADHGFFCDQRESYDAAAARDAWEQVKELFNTVLRQQSRQ
;
A
#
# COMPACT_ATOMS: atom_id res chain seq x y z
N MET A 1 21.86 -1.11 4.05
CA MET A 1 21.03 -0.48 3.00
C MET A 1 21.77 -0.57 1.69
N VAL A 2 21.05 -0.89 0.62
CA VAL A 2 21.59 -0.99 -0.75
C VAL A 2 21.55 0.40 -1.41
N GLU A 3 22.52 0.69 -2.26
CA GLU A 3 22.49 1.88 -3.11
C GLU A 3 21.33 1.79 -4.12
N MET A 4 20.60 2.88 -4.32
CA MET A 4 19.37 2.91 -5.11
C MET A 4 19.30 4.16 -6.00
N THR A 5 18.47 4.08 -7.04
CA THR A 5 18.09 5.21 -7.89
C THR A 5 16.58 5.34 -7.92
N SER A 6 16.08 6.55 -8.16
CA SER A 6 14.65 6.83 -8.29
C SER A 6 14.36 7.72 -9.50
N ARG A 7 13.17 7.54 -10.08
CA ARG A 7 12.67 8.33 -11.21
C ARG A 7 11.16 8.23 -11.34
N TRP A 8 10.56 9.20 -12.02
CA TRP A 8 9.18 9.08 -12.50
C TRP A 8 9.13 8.22 -13.77
N VAL A 9 8.12 7.35 -13.85
CA VAL A 9 7.83 6.49 -15.00
C VAL A 9 6.35 6.56 -15.35
N LYS A 10 5.99 6.07 -16.54
CA LYS A 10 4.60 5.95 -16.98
C LYS A 10 4.20 4.47 -17.00
N VAL A 11 3.16 4.13 -16.23
CA VAL A 11 2.48 2.82 -16.31
C VAL A 11 1.31 2.95 -17.27
N VAL A 12 1.28 2.10 -18.30
CA VAL A 12 0.24 2.13 -19.34
C VAL A 12 -0.96 1.28 -18.88
N ASN A 13 -2.15 1.87 -18.82
CA ASN A 13 -3.42 1.16 -18.61
C ASN A 13 -4.45 1.59 -19.68
N GLY A 14 -4.50 0.86 -20.80
CA GLY A 14 -5.25 1.27 -21.97
C GLY A 14 -4.73 2.61 -22.51
N GLU A 15 -5.60 3.61 -22.61
CA GLU A 15 -5.23 4.98 -23.01
C GLU A 15 -4.68 5.82 -21.84
N LEU A 16 -4.83 5.37 -20.59
CA LEU A 16 -4.32 6.09 -19.43
C LEU A 16 -2.81 5.85 -19.25
N LEU A 17 -2.07 6.94 -19.07
CA LEU A 17 -0.67 6.92 -18.65
C LEU A 17 -0.57 7.36 -17.19
N ILE A 18 -0.43 6.39 -16.28
CA ILE A 18 -0.34 6.60 -14.84
C ILE A 18 1.09 7.01 -14.49
N ASP A 19 1.24 8.19 -13.90
CA ASP A 19 2.51 8.58 -13.30
C ASP A 19 2.81 7.70 -12.10
N ALA A 20 4.03 7.17 -12.05
CA ALA A 20 4.48 6.37 -10.93
C ALA A 20 5.90 6.73 -10.52
N TYR A 21 6.15 6.82 -9.23
CA TYR A 21 7.50 7.01 -8.70
C TYR A 21 8.15 5.64 -8.50
N LEU A 22 9.20 5.35 -9.25
CA LEU A 22 9.94 4.09 -9.22
C LEU A 22 11.26 4.28 -8.48
N ALA A 23 11.55 3.39 -7.54
CA ALA A 23 12.80 3.30 -6.82
C ALA A 23 13.35 1.86 -6.94
N GLU A 24 14.62 1.72 -7.32
CA GLU A 24 15.21 0.39 -7.53
C GLU A 24 16.70 0.33 -7.13
N PRO A 25 17.20 -0.85 -6.71
CA PRO A 25 18.62 -1.04 -6.42
C PRO A 25 19.49 -0.74 -7.65
N VAL A 26 20.66 -0.11 -7.46
CA VAL A 26 21.62 0.16 -8.55
C VAL A 26 22.24 -1.14 -9.05
N ALA A 27 22.63 -2.02 -8.13
CA ALA A 27 23.24 -3.30 -8.44
C ALA A 27 22.38 -4.14 -9.40
N ALA A 28 23.04 -4.94 -10.23
CA ALA A 28 22.37 -5.92 -11.07
C ALA A 28 21.83 -7.07 -10.21
N GLY A 29 20.68 -7.61 -10.61
CA GLY A 29 20.03 -8.70 -9.91
C GLY A 29 18.55 -8.79 -10.24
N ARG A 30 17.90 -9.83 -9.71
CA ARG A 30 16.44 -9.94 -9.67
C ARG A 30 15.99 -9.73 -8.23
N TYR A 31 15.04 -8.82 -8.06
CA TYR A 31 14.55 -8.39 -6.77
C TYR A 31 13.04 -8.59 -6.71
N PRO A 32 12.50 -8.99 -5.54
CA PRO A 32 11.06 -8.87 -5.30
C PRO A 32 10.62 -7.42 -5.45
N ALA A 33 9.36 -7.22 -5.84
CA ALA A 33 8.79 -5.90 -6.05
C ALA A 33 7.70 -5.55 -5.04
N VAL A 34 7.55 -4.26 -4.75
CA VAL A 34 6.52 -3.74 -3.83
C VAL A 34 5.82 -2.54 -4.44
N ILE A 35 4.49 -2.58 -4.47
CA ILE A 35 3.66 -1.44 -4.86
C ILE A 35 3.30 -0.64 -3.60
N VAL A 36 3.56 0.67 -3.61
CA VAL A 36 3.33 1.59 -2.49
C VAL A 36 2.13 2.48 -2.79
N PHE A 37 1.06 2.33 -2.01
CA PHE A 37 -0.15 3.12 -2.19
C PHE A 37 -0.16 4.36 -1.29
N GLN A 38 -0.39 5.50 -1.93
CA GLN A 38 -0.48 6.81 -1.31
C GLN A 38 -1.60 6.93 -0.25
N GLU A 39 -1.45 7.91 0.63
CA GLU A 39 -2.56 8.46 1.40
C GLU A 39 -3.49 9.30 0.50
N ILE A 40 -4.33 10.14 1.10
CA ILE A 40 -5.19 11.08 0.35
C ILE A 40 -4.43 12.24 -0.30
N PHE A 41 -3.12 12.35 -0.07
CA PHE A 41 -2.30 13.51 -0.43
C PHE A 41 -1.51 13.35 -1.72
N GLY A 42 -1.80 12.32 -2.54
CA GLY A 42 -1.00 12.02 -3.72
C GLY A 42 0.30 11.27 -3.40
N VAL A 43 1.13 11.08 -4.43
CA VAL A 43 2.49 10.51 -4.28
C VAL A 43 3.43 11.60 -3.76
N ASN A 44 3.14 12.10 -2.56
CA ASN A 44 3.86 13.22 -1.94
C ASN A 44 5.26 12.81 -1.44
N ALA A 45 5.97 13.74 -0.78
CA ALA A 45 7.32 13.51 -0.27
C ALA A 45 7.43 12.28 0.66
N HIS A 46 6.44 12.06 1.53
CA HIS A 46 6.44 10.89 2.42
C HIS A 46 6.31 9.58 1.64
N ILE A 47 5.39 9.51 0.66
CA ILE A 47 5.22 8.31 -0.16
C ILE A 47 6.46 8.02 -1.00
N ARG A 48 7.12 9.06 -1.53
CA ARG A 48 8.40 8.90 -2.21
C ARG A 48 9.47 8.36 -1.26
N ASP A 49 9.62 8.93 -0.07
CA ASP A 49 10.58 8.44 0.94
C ASP A 49 10.36 6.96 1.29
N VAL A 50 9.12 6.55 1.57
CA VAL A 50 8.80 5.14 1.84
C VAL A 50 9.17 4.24 0.67
N THR A 51 8.84 4.68 -0.55
CA THR A 51 9.23 3.96 -1.78
C THR A 51 10.75 3.75 -1.85
N GLU A 52 11.53 4.78 -1.50
CA GLU A 52 12.99 4.67 -1.46
C GLU A 52 13.50 3.80 -0.31
N ARG A 53 12.88 3.87 0.88
CA ARG A 53 13.21 3.02 2.02
C ARG A 53 13.04 1.55 1.67
N ILE A 54 11.96 1.18 0.98
CA ILE A 54 11.76 -0.19 0.49
C ILE A 54 12.85 -0.58 -0.50
N ALA A 55 13.23 0.33 -1.42
CA ALA A 55 14.32 0.04 -2.36
C ALA A 55 15.68 -0.17 -1.66
N ARG A 56 15.97 0.60 -0.61
CA ARG A 56 17.17 0.45 0.23
C ARG A 56 17.21 -0.87 1.01
N GLU A 57 16.07 -1.51 1.22
CA GLU A 57 15.98 -2.85 1.79
C GLU A 57 16.24 -3.95 0.74
N GLY A 58 16.40 -3.61 -0.55
CA GLY A 58 16.70 -4.57 -1.63
C GLY A 58 15.44 -5.10 -2.34
N TYR A 59 14.54 -4.19 -2.70
CA TYR A 59 13.30 -4.46 -3.44
C TYR A 59 13.19 -3.45 -4.60
N VAL A 60 12.47 -3.78 -5.67
CA VAL A 60 12.01 -2.77 -6.63
C VAL A 60 10.69 -2.19 -6.12
N ALA A 61 10.63 -0.89 -5.84
CA ALA A 61 9.45 -0.26 -5.26
C ALA A 61 8.83 0.76 -6.23
N ILE A 62 7.51 0.75 -6.37
CA ILE A 62 6.80 1.67 -7.26
C ILE A 62 5.55 2.25 -6.59
N ALA A 63 5.36 3.57 -6.67
CA ALA A 63 4.19 4.26 -6.17
C ALA A 63 3.36 4.84 -7.33
N PRO A 64 2.31 4.15 -7.81
CA PRO A 64 1.43 4.68 -8.84
C PRO A 64 0.49 5.76 -8.29
N ALA A 65 0.30 6.85 -9.04
CA ALA A 65 -0.60 7.93 -8.68
C ALA A 65 -2.07 7.50 -8.84
N LEU A 66 -2.76 7.26 -7.71
CA LEU A 66 -4.13 6.74 -7.70
C LEU A 66 -5.16 7.72 -8.28
N TYR A 67 -4.81 9.00 -8.38
CA TYR A 67 -5.70 10.07 -8.85
C TYR A 67 -5.43 10.47 -10.30
N GLN A 68 -4.60 9.74 -11.04
CA GLN A 68 -4.21 10.10 -12.41
C GLN A 68 -5.40 10.47 -13.31
N ARG A 69 -6.52 9.75 -13.18
CA ARG A 69 -7.69 9.91 -14.05
C ARG A 69 -8.31 11.31 -14.00
N PHE A 70 -8.21 12.01 -12.86
CA PHE A 70 -8.91 13.27 -12.64
C PHE A 70 -8.05 14.36 -12.02
N ALA A 71 -6.89 14.02 -11.46
CA ALA A 71 -5.92 14.97 -10.91
C ALA A 71 -4.46 14.53 -11.19
N PRO A 72 -4.01 14.55 -12.46
CA PRO A 72 -2.63 14.24 -12.82
C PRO A 72 -1.63 15.12 -12.06
N GLY A 73 -0.57 14.50 -11.51
CA GLY A 73 0.47 15.22 -10.77
C GLY A 73 0.03 15.76 -9.41
N PHE A 74 -1.15 15.39 -8.92
CA PHE A 74 -1.60 15.82 -7.60
C PHE A 74 -0.69 15.27 -6.51
N GLU A 75 -0.13 16.19 -5.74
CA GLU A 75 0.45 15.94 -4.43
C GLU A 75 0.19 17.14 -3.53
N THR A 76 0.09 16.92 -2.22
CA THR A 76 -0.04 18.00 -1.25
C THR A 76 0.55 17.64 0.13
N GLY A 77 0.55 18.62 1.03
CA GLY A 77 0.92 18.49 2.44
C GLY A 77 -0.23 18.00 3.31
N TYR A 78 -0.27 18.48 4.55
CA TYR A 78 -1.14 17.96 5.61
C TYR A 78 -2.01 19.03 6.29
N THR A 79 -2.18 20.20 5.67
CA THR A 79 -3.07 21.24 6.21
C THR A 79 -4.53 20.80 6.13
N ALA A 80 -5.43 21.50 6.84
CA ALA A 80 -6.87 21.21 6.76
C ALA A 80 -7.41 21.30 5.31
N ALA A 81 -6.95 22.30 4.54
CA ALA A 81 -7.32 22.46 3.14
C ALA A 81 -6.82 21.30 2.27
N ASP A 82 -5.62 20.80 2.54
CA ASP A 82 -5.02 19.65 1.86
C ASP A 82 -5.81 18.36 2.13
N ILE A 83 -6.24 18.18 3.39
CA ILE A 83 -7.08 17.06 3.80
C ILE A 83 -8.43 17.10 3.07
N ASP A 84 -9.06 18.27 3.00
CA ASP A 84 -10.35 18.42 2.33
C ASP A 84 -10.24 18.14 0.83
N LEU A 85 -9.21 18.68 0.17
CA LEU A 85 -8.95 18.42 -1.26
C LEU A 85 -8.61 16.95 -1.52
N GLY A 86 -7.74 16.36 -0.70
CA GLY A 86 -7.40 14.94 -0.79
C GLY A 86 -8.62 14.03 -0.62
N ARG A 87 -9.54 14.35 0.29
CA ARG A 87 -10.81 13.63 0.45
C ARG A 87 -11.70 13.74 -0.78
N GLN A 88 -11.78 14.91 -1.41
CA GLN A 88 -12.55 15.10 -2.65
C GLN A 88 -12.04 14.18 -3.76
N TYR A 89 -10.72 14.07 -3.93
CA TYR A 89 -10.11 13.18 -4.92
C TYR A 89 -10.25 11.70 -4.55
N LYS A 90 -10.01 11.33 -3.30
CA LYS A 90 -10.28 9.99 -2.78
C LYS A 90 -11.69 9.52 -3.09
N ASN A 91 -12.70 10.37 -2.89
CA ASN A 91 -14.11 10.02 -3.09
C ASN A 91 -14.50 9.83 -4.57
N GLN A 92 -13.66 10.25 -5.52
CA GLN A 92 -13.89 10.02 -6.96
C GLN A 92 -13.36 8.66 -7.44
N THR A 93 -12.53 7.99 -6.64
CA THR A 93 -11.96 6.68 -7.01
C THR A 93 -13.01 5.57 -6.99
N LYS A 94 -12.82 4.58 -7.87
CA LYS A 94 -13.64 3.36 -7.92
C LYS A 94 -12.78 2.12 -7.73
N ALA A 95 -13.33 1.12 -7.05
CA ALA A 95 -12.61 -0.12 -6.75
C ALA A 95 -12.14 -0.86 -8.02
N GLU A 96 -12.96 -0.90 -9.06
CA GLU A 96 -12.62 -1.52 -10.34
C GLU A 96 -11.45 -0.82 -11.05
N GLU A 97 -11.39 0.51 -10.99
CA GLU A 97 -10.29 1.31 -11.55
C GLU A 97 -9.01 1.09 -10.74
N LEU A 98 -9.08 1.08 -9.41
CA LEU A 98 -7.93 0.81 -8.53
C LEU A 98 -7.36 -0.60 -8.75
N LEU A 99 -8.22 -1.61 -8.93
CA LEU A 99 -7.80 -2.97 -9.27
C LEU A 99 -7.13 -3.02 -10.66
N SER A 100 -7.73 -2.36 -11.66
CA SER A 100 -7.18 -2.29 -13.02
C SER A 100 -5.81 -1.58 -13.06
N ASP A 101 -5.69 -0.45 -12.37
CA ASP A 101 -4.44 0.33 -12.28
C ASP A 101 -3.35 -0.45 -11.54
N THR A 102 -3.73 -1.24 -10.54
CA THR A 102 -2.80 -2.14 -9.84
C THR A 102 -2.35 -3.29 -10.74
N GLN A 103 -3.25 -3.90 -11.53
CA GLN A 103 -2.89 -4.92 -12.52
C GLN A 103 -1.94 -4.38 -13.60
N ALA A 104 -2.17 -3.16 -14.08
CA ALA A 104 -1.26 -2.49 -15.01
C ALA A 104 0.12 -2.24 -14.38
N THR A 105 0.16 -1.85 -13.10
CA THR A 105 1.41 -1.68 -12.35
C THR A 105 2.16 -3.00 -12.17
N ILE A 106 1.44 -4.09 -11.90
CA ILE A 106 2.01 -5.46 -11.85
C ILE A 106 2.60 -5.85 -13.21
N ALA A 107 1.88 -5.59 -14.30
CA ALA A 107 2.37 -5.87 -15.65
C ALA A 107 3.62 -5.06 -15.99
N TYR A 108 3.66 -3.78 -15.62
CA TYR A 108 4.84 -2.92 -15.76
C TYR A 108 6.04 -3.50 -15.00
N LEU A 109 5.86 -3.85 -13.72
CA LEU A 109 6.91 -4.44 -12.89
C LEU A 109 7.45 -5.74 -13.51
N ARG A 110 6.58 -6.63 -13.99
CA ARG A 110 6.99 -7.88 -14.66
C ARG A 110 7.80 -7.67 -15.94
N GLY A 111 7.63 -6.52 -16.59
CA GLY A 111 8.40 -6.12 -17.76
C GLY A 111 9.84 -5.68 -17.43
N LEU A 112 10.14 -5.33 -16.19
CA LEU A 112 11.49 -4.92 -15.78
C LEU A 112 12.39 -6.14 -15.59
N GLU A 113 13.58 -6.11 -16.19
CA GLU A 113 14.58 -7.20 -16.05
C GLU A 113 15.01 -7.44 -14.60
N LYS A 114 14.97 -6.38 -13.77
CA LYS A 114 15.35 -6.43 -12.36
C LYS A 114 14.29 -7.03 -11.44
N VAL A 115 13.09 -7.34 -11.92
CA VAL A 115 11.99 -7.81 -11.07
C VAL A 115 11.85 -9.33 -11.14
N ASP A 116 11.76 -9.95 -9.96
CA ASP A 116 11.21 -11.29 -9.81
C ASP A 116 9.68 -11.23 -10.00
N ARG A 117 9.21 -11.83 -11.09
CA ARG A 117 7.84 -11.68 -11.62
C ARG A 117 6.77 -12.29 -10.73
N ASP A 118 7.16 -13.20 -9.84
CA ASP A 118 6.26 -13.95 -8.97
C ASP A 118 6.26 -13.45 -7.52
N ALA A 119 7.21 -12.57 -7.17
CA ALA A 119 7.42 -12.06 -5.83
C ALA A 119 7.00 -10.57 -5.71
N ILE A 120 5.69 -10.31 -5.84
CA ILE A 120 5.12 -8.96 -5.74
C ILE A 120 4.31 -8.80 -4.45
N GLY A 121 4.61 -7.76 -3.69
CA GLY A 121 3.85 -7.34 -2.51
C GLY A 121 3.26 -5.94 -2.66
N THR A 122 2.44 -5.55 -1.69
CA THR A 122 1.89 -4.20 -1.58
C THR A 122 2.04 -3.67 -0.16
N ILE A 123 2.16 -2.35 -0.07
CA ILE A 123 2.03 -1.59 1.17
C ILE A 123 1.19 -0.35 0.90
N GLY A 124 0.40 0.09 1.85
CA GLY A 124 -0.32 1.35 1.71
C GLY A 124 -0.74 1.94 3.04
N PHE A 125 -0.96 3.26 3.04
CA PHE A 125 -1.20 4.06 4.24
C PHE A 125 -2.53 4.81 4.14
N CYS A 126 -3.31 4.84 5.23
CA CYS A 126 -4.62 5.53 5.28
C CYS A 126 -5.54 4.99 4.17
N PHE A 127 -5.91 5.83 3.21
CA PHE A 127 -6.64 5.42 2.03
C PHE A 127 -5.88 4.34 1.24
N GLY A 128 -4.57 4.48 1.07
CA GLY A 128 -3.71 3.45 0.50
C GLY A 128 -3.71 2.15 1.30
N GLY A 129 -3.92 2.20 2.62
CA GLY A 129 -4.07 1.01 3.47
C GLY A 129 -5.35 0.24 3.16
N HIS A 130 -6.44 0.96 2.92
CA HIS A 130 -7.67 0.38 2.39
C HIS A 130 -7.44 -0.21 1.00
N VAL A 131 -6.80 0.53 0.09
CA VAL A 131 -6.48 0.07 -1.27
C VAL A 131 -5.63 -1.19 -1.23
N ALA A 132 -4.61 -1.25 -0.37
CA ALA A 132 -3.76 -2.42 -0.17
C ALA A 132 -4.57 -3.67 0.23
N TYR A 133 -5.56 -3.52 1.12
CA TYR A 133 -6.50 -4.59 1.47
C TYR A 133 -7.37 -4.99 0.27
N LEU A 134 -7.95 -4.02 -0.43
CA LEU A 134 -8.81 -4.25 -1.60
C LEU A 134 -8.09 -5.04 -2.70
N VAL A 135 -6.84 -4.67 -3.01
CA VAL A 135 -6.07 -5.32 -4.09
C VAL A 135 -5.43 -6.63 -3.65
N ALA A 136 -5.45 -6.98 -2.36
CA ALA A 136 -4.97 -8.28 -1.86
C ALA A 136 -5.76 -9.47 -2.42
N GLN A 137 -6.94 -9.22 -3.03
CA GLN A 137 -7.68 -10.23 -3.79
C GLN A 137 -7.01 -10.63 -5.12
N LEU A 138 -6.07 -9.82 -5.62
CA LEU A 138 -5.36 -10.14 -6.86
C LEU A 138 -4.37 -11.30 -6.60
N PRO A 139 -4.40 -12.38 -7.40
CA PRO A 139 -3.60 -13.58 -7.14
C PRO A 139 -2.08 -13.36 -7.27
N ASP A 140 -1.69 -12.28 -7.94
CA ASP A 140 -0.29 -11.86 -8.10
C ASP A 140 0.29 -11.26 -6.82
N ILE A 141 -0.55 -10.73 -5.92
CA ILE A 141 -0.10 -10.12 -4.66
C ILE A 141 0.14 -11.21 -3.61
N LYS A 142 1.41 -11.39 -3.24
CA LYS A 142 1.84 -12.43 -2.29
C LYS A 142 1.87 -11.94 -0.85
N ALA A 143 2.19 -10.67 -0.64
CA ALA A 143 2.28 -10.03 0.67
C ALA A 143 1.60 -8.65 0.66
N THR A 144 0.82 -8.35 1.69
CA THR A 144 0.12 -7.07 1.84
C THR A 144 0.39 -6.48 3.22
N ALA A 145 0.86 -5.23 3.27
CA ALA A 145 0.97 -4.43 4.48
C ALA A 145 -0.05 -3.28 4.46
N SER A 146 -1.13 -3.39 5.23
CA SER A 146 -2.21 -2.40 5.30
C SER A 146 -2.05 -1.53 6.56
N PHE A 147 -1.64 -0.28 6.40
CA PHE A 147 -1.50 0.67 7.51
C PHE A 147 -2.75 1.53 7.66
N TYR A 148 -3.40 1.43 8.82
CA TYR A 148 -4.55 2.24 9.25
C TYR A 148 -5.57 2.45 8.11
N GLY A 149 -5.96 1.34 7.49
CA GLY A 149 -6.88 1.29 6.35
C GLY A 149 -8.32 1.64 6.73
N ALA A 150 -8.64 2.93 6.78
CA ALA A 150 -9.97 3.38 7.18
C ALA A 150 -11.06 3.00 6.17
N GLY A 151 -12.21 2.57 6.69
CA GLY A 151 -13.40 2.28 5.90
C GLY A 151 -13.48 0.88 5.29
N ILE A 152 -12.52 -0.02 5.54
CA ILE A 152 -12.54 -1.40 5.01
C ILE A 152 -13.85 -2.12 5.36
N THR A 153 -14.38 -1.92 6.57
CA THR A 153 -15.61 -2.58 7.04
C THR A 153 -16.90 -1.85 6.69
N THR A 154 -16.81 -0.63 6.13
CA THR A 154 -17.97 0.26 5.98
C THR A 154 -18.21 0.77 4.57
N MET A 155 -17.22 0.74 3.68
CA MET A 155 -17.34 1.23 2.32
C MET A 155 -16.48 0.44 1.33
N THR A 156 -16.72 0.70 0.05
CA THR A 156 -15.84 0.37 -1.07
C THR A 156 -15.74 1.61 -1.97
N PRO A 157 -14.56 1.97 -2.50
CA PRO A 157 -14.42 3.08 -3.43
C PRO A 157 -15.38 2.93 -4.63
N GLY A 158 -16.16 3.98 -4.93
CA GLY A 158 -17.19 3.94 -5.98
C GLY A 158 -18.54 3.32 -5.56
N GLY A 159 -18.67 2.85 -4.32
CA GLY A 159 -19.89 2.25 -3.77
C GLY A 159 -19.92 0.73 -3.83
N GLY A 160 -21.04 0.13 -3.41
CA GLY A 160 -21.22 -1.32 -3.31
C GLY A 160 -21.04 -1.86 -1.89
N LEU A 161 -20.89 -3.18 -1.78
CA LEU A 161 -20.65 -3.85 -0.51
C LEU A 161 -19.31 -3.42 0.10
N PRO A 162 -19.16 -3.35 1.43
CA PRO A 162 -17.90 -2.98 2.07
C PRO A 162 -16.72 -3.85 1.64
N THR A 163 -15.53 -3.27 1.60
CA THR A 163 -14.34 -3.96 1.07
C THR A 163 -13.98 -5.22 1.85
N ILE A 164 -14.34 -5.34 3.12
CA ILE A 164 -14.18 -6.58 3.90
C ILE A 164 -14.81 -7.81 3.21
N GLU A 165 -15.82 -7.66 2.35
CA GLU A 165 -16.44 -8.78 1.64
C GLU A 165 -15.51 -9.45 0.60
N ILE A 166 -14.40 -8.81 0.22
CA ILE A 166 -13.39 -9.43 -0.67
C ILE A 166 -12.48 -10.42 0.05
N THR A 167 -12.52 -10.48 1.38
CA THR A 167 -11.62 -11.31 2.22
C THR A 167 -11.47 -12.76 1.75
N PRO A 168 -12.54 -13.49 1.36
CA PRO A 168 -12.41 -14.87 0.87
C PRO A 168 -11.55 -15.03 -0.40
N LYS A 169 -11.32 -13.93 -1.13
CA LYS A 169 -10.53 -13.91 -2.37
C LYS A 169 -9.05 -13.71 -2.12
N ILE A 170 -8.64 -13.30 -0.92
CA ILE A 170 -7.24 -13.05 -0.59
C ILE A 170 -6.47 -14.38 -0.60
N ARG A 171 -5.33 -14.41 -1.31
CA ARG A 171 -4.44 -15.59 -1.40
C ARG A 171 -3.08 -15.37 -0.74
N GLY A 172 -2.63 -14.11 -0.67
CA GLY A 172 -1.37 -13.72 -0.03
C GLY A 172 -1.41 -13.73 1.50
N THR A 173 -0.30 -13.32 2.10
CA THR A 173 -0.21 -13.03 3.54
C THR A 173 -0.47 -11.55 3.79
N LEU A 174 -1.33 -11.22 4.74
CA LEU A 174 -1.74 -9.84 5.02
C LEU A 174 -1.39 -9.44 6.46
N TYR A 175 -0.52 -8.46 6.62
CA TYR A 175 -0.33 -7.78 7.90
C TYR A 175 -1.07 -6.45 7.90
N ALA A 176 -1.83 -6.18 8.95
CA ALA A 176 -2.51 -4.91 9.14
C ALA A 176 -2.03 -4.23 10.43
N PHE A 177 -1.87 -2.92 10.36
CA PHE A 177 -1.28 -2.10 11.41
C PHE A 177 -2.27 -0.99 11.80
N PHE A 178 -2.73 -0.98 13.04
CA PHE A 178 -3.72 -0.03 13.55
C PHE A 178 -3.22 0.69 14.80
N GLY A 179 -3.71 1.91 15.02
CA GLY A 179 -3.57 2.63 16.28
C GLY A 179 -4.83 2.48 17.12
N ASP A 180 -4.72 2.20 18.42
CA ASP A 180 -5.88 2.07 19.32
C ASP A 180 -6.56 3.41 19.68
N ARG A 181 -5.91 4.54 19.35
CA ARG A 181 -6.44 5.90 19.52
C ARG A 181 -7.06 6.47 18.26
N ASP A 182 -6.94 5.76 17.14
CA ASP A 182 -7.47 6.16 15.84
C ASP A 182 -9.01 6.21 15.85
N GLN A 183 -9.54 7.43 15.99
CA GLN A 183 -11.00 7.67 16.01
C GLN A 183 -11.67 7.36 14.66
N SER A 184 -10.91 7.31 13.56
CA SER A 184 -11.46 6.96 12.25
C SER A 184 -11.63 5.46 12.06
N ILE A 185 -11.01 4.64 12.92
CA ILE A 185 -11.07 3.17 12.89
C ILE A 185 -11.29 2.64 14.31
N PRO A 186 -12.55 2.67 14.81
CA PRO A 186 -12.87 2.11 16.11
C PRO A 186 -12.41 0.64 16.23
N MET A 187 -11.96 0.23 17.41
CA MET A 187 -11.45 -1.13 17.65
C MET A 187 -12.44 -2.24 17.29
N GLU A 188 -13.74 -1.96 17.26
CA GLU A 188 -14.74 -2.90 16.75
C GLU A 188 -14.54 -3.22 15.26
N GLN A 189 -14.18 -2.23 14.44
CA GLN A 189 -13.85 -2.46 13.03
C GLN A 189 -12.57 -3.28 12.88
N VAL A 190 -11.56 -3.03 13.73
CA VAL A 190 -10.32 -3.84 13.75
C VAL A 190 -10.64 -5.32 14.07
N LYS A 191 -11.51 -5.57 15.06
CA LYS A 191 -11.97 -6.92 15.41
C LYS A 191 -12.78 -7.58 14.29
N GLN A 192 -13.59 -6.82 13.56
CA GLN A 192 -14.32 -7.32 12.38
C GLN A 192 -13.35 -7.79 11.29
N ILE A 193 -12.32 -7.00 10.99
CA ILE A 193 -11.28 -7.38 10.02
C ILE A 193 -10.56 -8.66 10.45
N GLU A 194 -10.10 -8.73 11.71
CA GLU A 194 -9.44 -9.93 12.23
C GLU A 194 -10.36 -11.17 12.17
N THR A 195 -11.63 -10.99 12.51
CA THR A 195 -12.61 -12.08 12.48
C THR A 195 -12.84 -12.58 11.06
N ALA A 196 -12.97 -11.70 10.07
CA ALA A 196 -13.11 -12.11 8.66
C ALA A 196 -11.86 -12.83 8.16
N LEU A 197 -10.66 -12.31 8.45
CA LEU A 197 -9.39 -12.93 8.05
C LEU A 197 -9.24 -14.33 8.67
N ARG A 198 -9.56 -14.50 9.96
CA ARG A 198 -9.57 -15.81 10.63
C ARG A 198 -10.61 -16.75 10.04
N HIS A 199 -11.84 -16.27 9.84
CA HIS A 199 -12.94 -17.08 9.33
C HIS A 199 -12.63 -17.69 7.96
N HIS A 200 -11.97 -16.94 7.08
CA HIS A 200 -11.55 -17.41 5.75
C HIS A 200 -10.17 -18.08 5.71
N GLY A 201 -9.52 -18.27 6.87
CA GLY A 201 -8.21 -18.92 6.95
C GLY A 201 -7.09 -18.16 6.24
N ILE A 202 -7.20 -16.83 6.13
CA ILE A 202 -6.17 -15.99 5.51
C ILE A 202 -4.94 -15.98 6.41
N ARG A 203 -3.73 -16.11 5.86
CA ARG A 203 -2.50 -15.92 6.65
C ARG A 203 -2.36 -14.45 7.00
N HIS A 204 -2.45 -14.11 8.28
CA HIS A 204 -2.45 -12.71 8.68
C HIS A 204 -1.82 -12.45 10.05
N HIS A 205 -1.55 -11.17 10.31
CA HIS A 205 -1.29 -10.64 11.65
C HIS A 205 -1.91 -9.25 11.79
N ILE A 206 -2.47 -8.94 12.95
CA ILE A 206 -3.00 -7.62 13.28
C ILE A 206 -2.13 -7.03 14.38
N PHE A 207 -1.44 -5.93 14.06
CA PHE A 207 -0.65 -5.16 15.01
C PHE A 207 -1.45 -3.95 15.47
N ILE A 208 -1.51 -3.75 16.79
CA ILE A 208 -2.21 -2.63 17.42
C ILE A 208 -1.21 -1.86 18.26
N TYR A 209 -1.12 -0.55 18.02
CA TYR A 209 -0.19 0.35 18.71
C TYR A 209 -0.94 1.40 19.53
N PRO A 210 -0.37 1.89 20.65
CA PRO A 210 -0.92 3.00 21.42
C PRO A 210 -0.71 4.35 20.71
N ALA A 211 -1.22 4.49 19.50
CA ALA A 211 -0.95 5.58 18.57
C ALA A 211 -2.21 6.04 17.81
N ASP A 212 -2.13 7.21 17.18
CA ASP A 212 -3.19 7.81 16.37
C ASP A 212 -3.13 7.40 14.89
N HIS A 213 -4.13 7.84 14.12
CA HIS A 213 -4.13 7.68 12.67
C HIS A 213 -2.91 8.33 12.04
N GLY A 214 -2.24 7.67 11.09
CA GLY A 214 -1.07 8.24 10.43
C GLY A 214 0.22 8.18 11.25
N PHE A 215 0.28 7.31 12.28
CA PHE A 215 1.44 7.22 13.18
C PHE A 215 2.78 6.91 12.50
N PHE A 216 2.76 6.35 11.29
CA PHE A 216 3.96 6.01 10.54
C PHE A 216 4.59 7.22 9.83
N CYS A 217 3.80 8.26 9.57
CA CYS A 217 4.23 9.42 8.78
C CYS A 217 4.99 10.44 9.64
N ASP A 218 6.30 10.48 9.48
CA ASP A 218 7.24 11.38 10.20
C ASP A 218 7.12 12.87 9.84
N GLN A 219 6.23 13.21 8.90
CA GLN A 219 5.93 14.59 8.50
C GLN A 219 4.62 15.11 9.14
N ARG A 220 3.97 14.31 9.99
CA ARG A 220 2.70 14.65 10.66
C ARG A 220 2.86 14.74 12.17
N GLU A 221 2.02 15.54 12.81
CA GLU A 221 1.96 15.64 14.27
C GLU A 221 1.60 14.31 14.95
N SER A 222 0.87 13.44 14.24
CA SER A 222 0.48 12.11 14.71
C SER A 222 1.62 11.09 14.73
N TYR A 223 2.82 11.44 14.27
CA TYR A 223 3.95 10.52 14.20
C TYR A 223 4.29 9.93 15.57
N ASP A 224 4.31 8.60 15.66
CA ASP A 224 4.81 7.89 16.83
C ASP A 224 6.04 7.09 16.43
N ALA A 225 7.21 7.57 16.86
CA ALA A 225 8.50 6.99 16.47
C ALA A 225 8.67 5.52 16.94
N ALA A 226 8.08 5.15 18.08
CA ALA A 226 8.20 3.80 18.61
C ALA A 226 7.32 2.83 17.81
N ALA A 227 6.06 3.20 17.58
CA ALA A 227 5.13 2.42 16.76
C ALA A 227 5.60 2.32 15.30
N ALA A 228 6.05 3.43 14.71
CA ALA A 228 6.54 3.45 13.34
C ALA A 228 7.78 2.56 13.14
N ARG A 229 8.72 2.57 14.10
CA ARG A 229 9.91 1.72 14.05
C ARG A 229 9.54 0.24 14.16
N ASP A 230 8.71 -0.13 15.13
CA ASP A 230 8.30 -1.53 15.28
C ASP A 230 7.52 -2.01 14.04
N ALA A 231 6.54 -1.24 13.58
CA ALA A 231 5.76 -1.59 12.40
C ALA A 231 6.64 -1.75 11.14
N TRP A 232 7.71 -0.95 11.01
CA TRP A 232 8.68 -1.12 9.94
C TRP A 232 9.44 -2.45 10.01
N GLU A 233 9.84 -2.90 11.21
CA GLU A 233 10.45 -4.22 11.40
C GLU A 233 9.50 -5.35 10.98
N GLN A 234 8.22 -5.24 11.33
CA GLN A 234 7.20 -6.22 10.95
C GLN A 234 6.95 -6.25 9.43
N VAL A 235 7.01 -5.10 8.75
CA VAL A 235 6.94 -5.02 7.28
C VAL A 235 8.13 -5.72 6.64
N LYS A 236 9.35 -5.48 7.14
CA LYS A 236 10.55 -6.15 6.64
C LYS A 236 10.46 -7.66 6.85
N GLU A 237 9.97 -8.10 8.00
CA GLU A 237 9.77 -9.52 8.29
C GLU A 237 8.76 -10.14 7.31
N LEU A 238 7.60 -9.51 7.10
CA LEU A 238 6.60 -9.94 6.13
C LEU A 238 7.20 -10.13 4.73
N PHE A 239 7.86 -9.09 4.21
CA PHE A 239 8.39 -9.13 2.85
C PHE A 239 9.60 -10.06 2.71
N ASN A 240 10.43 -10.19 3.74
CA ASN A 240 11.54 -11.13 3.73
C ASN A 240 11.04 -12.57 3.73
N THR A 241 10.09 -12.90 4.59
CA THR A 241 9.56 -14.27 4.71
C THR A 241 8.71 -14.67 3.51
N VAL A 242 7.91 -13.76 2.94
CA VAL A 242 6.97 -14.11 1.86
C VAL A 242 7.55 -13.93 0.47
N LEU A 243 8.28 -12.84 0.20
CA LEU A 243 8.71 -12.51 -1.16
C LEU A 243 10.08 -13.12 -1.50
N ARG A 244 11.03 -13.16 -0.56
CA ARG A 244 12.39 -13.66 -0.85
C ARG A 244 12.52 -15.18 -0.79
N GLN A 245 11.61 -15.87 -0.12
CA GLN A 245 11.60 -17.34 -0.12
C GLN A 245 11.16 -17.92 -1.46
N GLN A 246 10.35 -17.19 -2.24
CA GLN A 246 9.90 -17.63 -3.56
C GLN A 246 11.01 -17.59 -4.60
N SER A 247 11.95 -16.63 -4.49
CA SER A 247 13.08 -16.49 -5.40
C SER A 247 14.16 -17.59 -5.28
N ARG A 248 14.02 -18.53 -4.32
CA ARG A 248 14.97 -19.61 -4.04
C ARG A 248 14.48 -21.01 -4.46
N GLN A 249 13.27 -21.12 -5.02
CA GLN A 249 12.73 -22.34 -5.62
C GLN A 249 12.75 -22.24 -7.14
#